data_AF-A0A8T4X4A5-F1
#
_entry.id   AF-A0A8T4X4A5-F1
#
_cell.length_a   1.000
_cell.length_b   1.000
_cell.length_c   1.000
_cell.angle_alpha   90.00
_cell.angle_beta   90.00
_cell.angle_gamma   90.00
#
_symmetry.space_group_name_H-M   'P 1'
#
loop_
_entity.id
_entity.type
_entity.pdbx_description
1 polymer ?
#
loop_
_entity_poly.entity_id
_entity_poly.type
_entity_poly.pdbx_seq_one_letter_code
_entity_poly.pdbx_strand_id
1 'polypeptide(L)' 'MISFLKNNSKPTKKEILIKLIEKLEQINLGDNEKLEDIKLELQEDIPLSLQKKEYLKELIKKLKENKNT' A
#
# COMPACT_ATOMS: atom_id res chain seq x y z
N MET A 1 -21.83 -17.27 19.52
CA MET A 1 -20.52 -17.86 19.19
C MET A 1 -20.22 -17.55 17.72
N ILE A 2 -19.57 -16.41 17.41
CA ILE A 2 -18.97 -16.17 16.09
C ILE A 2 -17.62 -15.49 16.31
N SER A 3 -16.59 -16.32 16.21
CA SER A 3 -15.22 -16.07 15.74
C SER A 3 -14.47 -14.86 16.27
N PHE A 4 -13.89 -15.02 17.46
CA PHE A 4 -12.59 -14.43 17.79
C PHE A 4 -11.51 -15.12 16.95
N LEU A 5 -11.23 -14.61 15.76
CA LEU A 5 -9.96 -14.85 15.08
C LEU A 5 -9.29 -13.51 14.84
N LYS A 6 -8.86 -12.90 15.95
CA LYS A 6 -7.77 -11.92 15.92
C LYS A 6 -6.50 -12.71 15.62
N ASN A 7 -6.31 -13.05 14.34
CA ASN A 7 -5.12 -13.74 13.87
C ASN A 7 -3.90 -12.87 14.23
N ASN A 8 -3.14 -13.31 15.23
CA ASN A 8 -1.80 -12.82 15.56
C ASN A 8 -0.77 -13.28 14.51
N SER A 9 -1.16 -13.29 13.23
CA SER A 9 -0.29 -13.61 12.11
C SER A 9 0.40 -12.33 11.66
N LYS A 10 1.72 -12.37 11.46
CA LYS A 10 2.46 -11.23 10.88
C LYS A 10 1.72 -10.76 9.61
N PRO A 11 1.53 -9.44 9.42
CA PRO A 11 0.82 -8.94 8.26
C PRO A 11 1.51 -9.44 7.00
N THR A 12 0.71 -9.95 6.06
CA THR A 12 1.19 -10.40 4.77
C THR A 12 1.83 -9.24 4.01
N LYS A 13 2.72 -9.54 3.04
CA LYS A 13 3.33 -8.50 2.20
C LYS A 13 2.27 -7.63 1.52
N LYS A 14 1.13 -8.23 1.12
CA LYS A 14 -0.03 -7.56 0.56
C LYS A 14 -0.66 -6.57 1.54
N GLU A 15 -0.96 -7.00 2.76
CA GLU A 15 -1.53 -6.11 3.79
C GLU A 15 -0.59 -4.95 4.15
N ILE A 16 0.73 -5.20 4.17
CA ILE A 16 1.73 -4.14 4.38
C ILE A 16 1.68 -3.12 3.24
N LEU A 17 1.60 -3.58 1.98
CA LEU A 17 1.51 -2.69 0.82
C LEU A 17 0.21 -1.89 0.81
N ILE A 18 -0.93 -2.50 1.14
CA ILE A 18 -2.22 -1.80 1.20
C ILE A 18 -2.16 -0.69 2.27
N LYS A 19 -1.66 -0.98 3.48
CA LYS A 19 -1.49 0.03 4.53
C LYS A 19 -0.51 1.15 4.13
N LEU A 20 0.49 0.82 3.33
CA LEU A 20 1.46 1.79 2.82
C LEU A 20 0.80 2.73 1.82
N ILE A 21 -0.04 2.20 0.92
CA ILE A 21 -0.83 2.98 -0.04
C ILE A 21 -1.81 3.90 0.69
N GLU A 22 -2.55 3.38 1.67
CA GLU A 22 -3.45 4.20 2.49
C GLU A 22 -2.73 5.35 3.19
N LYS A 23 -1.50 5.10 3.65
CA LYS A 23 -0.66 6.15 4.23
C LYS A 23 -0.25 7.20 3.20
N LEU A 24 0.04 6.81 1.95
CA LEU A 24 0.38 7.73 0.85
C LEU A 24 -0.82 8.60 0.49
N GLU A 25 -2.03 8.01 0.41
CA GLU A 25 -3.29 8.73 0.18
C GLU A 25 -3.57 9.74 1.31
N GLN A 26 -3.42 9.33 2.58
CA GLN A 26 -3.67 10.19 3.75
C GLN A 26 -2.81 11.46 3.77
N ILE A 27 -1.57 11.38 3.26
CA ILE A 27 -0.67 12.52 3.20
C ILE A 27 -0.70 13.22 1.83
N ASN A 28 -1.62 12.83 0.94
CA ASN A 28 -1.73 13.30 -0.44
C ASN A 28 -0.38 13.21 -1.21
N LEU A 29 0.37 12.13 -0.98
CA LEU A 29 1.66 11.92 -1.66
C LEU A 29 1.48 10.99 -2.86
N GLY A 30 1.34 11.61 -4.02
CA GLY A 30 1.15 10.92 -5.29
C GLY A 30 -0.18 11.28 -5.93
N ASP A 31 -0.63 10.40 -6.81
CA ASP A 31 -1.87 10.49 -7.58
C ASP A 31 -2.84 9.50 -6.96
N ASN A 32 -3.91 10.02 -6.36
CA ASN A 32 -4.87 9.21 -5.60
C ASN A 32 -5.58 8.19 -6.49
N GLU A 33 -5.85 8.50 -7.76
CA GLU A 33 -6.51 7.56 -8.68
C GLU A 33 -5.58 6.37 -8.98
N LYS A 34 -4.28 6.65 -9.20
CA LYS A 34 -3.28 5.59 -9.39
C LYS A 34 -3.09 4.75 -8.13
N LEU A 35 -3.13 5.37 -6.95
CA LEU A 35 -2.99 4.66 -5.68
C LEU A 35 -4.20 3.75 -5.43
N GLU A 36 -5.42 4.23 -5.73
CA GLU A 36 -6.65 3.45 -5.62
C GLU A 36 -6.64 2.25 -6.57
N ASP A 37 -6.26 2.45 -7.84
CA ASP A 37 -6.14 1.39 -8.83
C ASP A 37 -5.13 0.31 -8.40
N ILE A 38 -3.96 0.71 -7.88
CA ILE A 38 -2.96 -0.23 -7.34
C ILE A 38 -3.50 -0.97 -6.11
N LYS A 39 -4.28 -0.30 -5.25
CA LYS A 39 -4.90 -0.89 -4.07
C LYS A 39 -5.92 -1.96 -4.48
N LEU A 40 -6.74 -1.70 -5.49
CA LEU A 40 -7.70 -2.65 -6.05
C LEU A 40 -7.00 -3.88 -6.63
N GLU A 41 -5.97 -3.68 -7.47
CA GLU A 41 -5.19 -4.80 -8.01
C GLU A 41 -4.58 -5.67 -6.90
N LEU A 42 -4.04 -5.04 -5.85
CA LEU A 42 -3.54 -5.77 -4.70
C LEU A 42 -4.64 -6.55 -3.98
N GLN A 43 -5.83 -5.95 -3.79
CA GLN A 43 -6.97 -6.60 -3.15
C GLN A 43 -7.49 -7.81 -3.94
N GLU A 44 -7.51 -7.72 -5.26
CA GLU A 44 -7.92 -8.79 -6.18
C GLU A 44 -6.83 -9.83 -6.46
N ASP A 45 -5.66 -9.72 -5.82
CA ASP A 45 -4.49 -10.58 -6.05
C ASP A 45 -3.98 -10.54 -7.50
N ILE A 46 -4.22 -9.42 -8.18
CA ILE A 46 -3.75 -9.14 -9.53
C ILE A 46 -2.27 -8.72 -9.46
N PRO A 47 -1.40 -9.28 -10.32
CA PRO A 47 0.00 -8.87 -10.37
C PRO A 47 0.16 -7.42 -10.84
N LEU A 48 0.71 -6.56 -9.98
CA LEU A 48 1.05 -5.19 -10.36
C LEU A 48 2.03 -5.15 -11.54
N SER A 49 1.76 -4.26 -12.50
CA SER A 49 2.67 -3.97 -13.60
C SER A 49 4.01 -3.40 -13.11
N LEU A 50 5.05 -3.47 -13.94
CA LEU A 50 6.37 -2.92 -13.61
C LEU A 50 6.28 -1.41 -13.31
N GLN A 51 5.52 -0.67 -14.13
CA GLN A 51 5.32 0.76 -13.96
C GLN A 51 4.67 1.11 -12.62
N LYS A 52 3.63 0.36 -12.21
CA LYS A 52 2.96 0.53 -10.90
C LYS A 52 3.90 0.24 -9.73
N LYS A 53 4.75 -0.79 -9.87
CA LYS A 53 5.78 -1.13 -8.87
C LYS A 53 6.85 -0.04 -8.75
N GLU A 54 7.33 0.49 -9.86
CA GLU A 54 8.30 1.58 -9.88
C GLU A 54 7.70 2.85 -9.27
N TYR A 55 6.47 3.19 -9.64
CA TYR A 55 5.73 4.30 -9.08
C TYR A 55 5.61 4.22 -7.55
N LEU A 56 5.17 3.07 -7.01
CA LEU A 56 5.14 2.86 -5.56
C LEU A 56 6.53 3.01 -4.94
N LYS A 57 7.57 2.46 -5.56
CA LYS A 57 8.94 2.53 -5.04
C LYS A 57 9.42 3.97 -4.93
N GLU A 58 9.10 4.83 -5.90
CA GLU A 58 9.42 6.25 -5.85
C GLU A 58 8.66 6.98 -4.74
N LEU A 59 7.36 6.73 -4.59
CA LEU A 59 6.56 7.33 -3.52
C LEU A 59 7.05 6.91 -2.13
N ILE A 60 7.45 5.65 -1.96
CA ILE A 60 8.02 5.14 -0.71
C ILE A 60 9.35 5.81 -0.40
N LYS A 61 10.18 6.06 -1.42
CA LYS A 61 11.43 6.80 -1.25
C LYS A 61 11.15 8.22 -0.76
N LYS A 62 10.23 8.93 -1.41
CA LYS A 62 9.80 10.29 -1.00
C LYS A 62 9.23 10.30 0.42
N LEU A 63 8.42 9.29 0.79
CA LEU A 63 7.86 9.14 2.13
C LEU A 63 8.94 8.97 3.20
N LYS A 64 10.03 8.26 2.89
CA LYS A 64 11.17 8.11 3.81
C LYS A 64 11.96 9.40 3.96
N GLU A 65 12.16 10.13 2.87
CA GLU A 65 12.85 11.43 2.87
C GLU A 65 12.05 12.46 3.70
N ASN A 66 10.72 12.48 3.56
CA ASN A 66 9.84 13.40 4.31
C ASN A 66 9.83 13.14 5.83
N LYS A 67 10.11 11.91 6.28
CA LYS A 67 10.18 11.56 7.72
C LYS A 67 11.47 12.04 8.42
N ASN A 68 12.47 12.46 7.66
CA ASN A 68 13.76 12.91 8.18
C ASN A 68 13.90 14.44 8.24
N THR A 69 12.79 15.17 8.10
CA THR A 69 12.72 16.64 8.20
C THR A 69 11.76 17.03 9.31
#